data_AF-M2PJY8-F1
#
_entry.id   AF-M2PJY8-F1
#
_cell.length_a   1.000
_cell.length_b   1.000
_cell.length_c   1.000
_cell.angle_alpha   90.00
_cell.angle_beta   90.00
_cell.angle_gamma   90.00
#
_symmetry.space_group_name_H-M   'P 1'
#
loop_
_entity.id
_entity.type
_entity.pdbx_description
1 polymer ?
#
loop_
_entity_poly.entity_id
_entity_poly.type
_entity_poly.pdbx_seq_one_letter_code
_entity_poly.pdbx_strand_id
1 'polypeptide(L)'
;CSFDVGNASFDLCPILNGNEGGWRIENERRTPPTITKTIYQIGLKEKLTVDESKPKHEQCPDGTWICMTVINRRPLHKDEEPHIIQVVPIAG
;
A
#
# COMPACT_ATOMS: atom_id res chain seq x y z
N CYS A 1 -16.12 0.47 13.66
CA CYS A 1 -15.03 1.47 13.74
C CYS A 1 -14.83 2.02 15.15
N SER A 2 -15.81 1.87 16.06
CA SER A 2 -15.63 2.13 17.49
C SER A 2 -15.79 0.83 18.27
N PHE A 3 -15.07 0.67 19.37
CA PHE A 3 -15.09 -0.51 20.23
C PHE A 3 -14.54 -0.19 21.63
N ASP A 4 -14.90 -1.02 22.61
CA ASP A 4 -14.42 -0.89 23.99
C ASP A 4 -13.42 -2.01 24.31
N VAL A 5 -12.34 -1.67 25.03
CA VAL A 5 -11.38 -2.64 25.58
C VAL A 5 -11.22 -2.36 27.07
N GLY A 6 -11.76 -3.25 27.90
CA GLY A 6 -11.82 -3.05 29.34
C GLY A 6 -12.66 -1.82 29.68
N ASN A 7 -12.05 -0.83 30.32
CA ASN A 7 -12.72 0.41 30.75
C ASN A 7 -12.43 1.58 29.79
N ALA A 8 -11.84 1.32 28.62
CA ALA A 8 -11.48 2.33 27.65
C ALA A 8 -12.32 2.17 26.36
N SER A 9 -12.85 3.29 25.87
CA SER A 9 -13.56 3.37 24.60
C SER A 9 -12.65 3.94 23.52
N PHE A 10 -12.61 3.27 22.37
CA PHE A 10 -11.84 3.68 21.21
C PHE A 10 -12.79 4.05 20.06
N ASP A 11 -12.51 5.18 19.42
CA ASP A 11 -13.21 5.60 18.21
C ASP A 11 -12.20 5.79 17.06
N LEU A 12 -12.17 4.82 16.15
CA LEU A 12 -11.39 4.89 14.91
C LEU A 12 -12.25 5.39 13.74
N CYS A 13 -13.52 5.71 13.95
CA CYS A 13 -14.40 6.19 12.87
C CYS A 13 -13.85 7.45 12.17
N PRO A 14 -13.20 8.43 12.84
CA PRO A 14 -12.58 9.56 12.15
C PRO A 14 -11.43 9.18 11.20
N ILE A 15 -10.77 8.06 11.45
CA ILE A 15 -9.67 7.54 10.63
C ILE A 15 -10.24 6.75 9.44
N LEU A 16 -11.28 5.97 9.70
CA LEU A 16 -11.87 5.05 8.73
C LEU A 16 -12.86 5.75 7.77
N ASN A 17 -13.59 6.76 8.24
CA ASN A 17 -14.57 7.50 7.44
C ASN A 17 -13.85 8.57 6.61
N GLY A 18 -14.05 8.52 5.28
CA GLY A 18 -13.32 9.37 4.31
C GLY A 18 -12.11 8.70 3.66
N ASN A 19 -11.74 7.48 4.09
CA ASN A 19 -10.65 6.69 3.51
C ASN A 19 -11.15 5.35 2.98
N GLU A 20 -12.18 5.39 2.13
CA GLU A 20 -12.84 4.20 1.58
C GLU A 20 -11.87 3.33 0.77
N GLY A 21 -10.99 3.95 -0.03
CA GLY A 21 -9.91 3.27 -0.75
C GLY A 21 -8.68 2.92 0.10
N GLY A 22 -8.76 3.09 1.42
CA GLY A 22 -7.65 2.85 2.33
C GLY A 22 -6.56 3.92 2.32
N TRP A 23 -5.38 3.58 2.84
CA TRP A 23 -4.22 4.46 2.88
C TRP A 23 -3.13 4.03 1.93
N ARG A 24 -2.43 5.03 1.38
CA ARG A 24 -1.23 4.84 0.59
C ARG A 24 -0.10 5.67 1.18
N ILE A 25 0.92 4.99 1.68
CA ILE A 25 2.10 5.61 2.31
C ILE A 25 3.29 5.34 1.41
N GLU A 26 4.08 6.37 1.14
CA GLU A 26 5.21 6.28 0.23
C GLU A 26 6.48 6.79 0.89
N ASN A 27 7.55 6.01 0.81
CA ASN A 27 8.87 6.40 1.25
C ASN A 27 9.85 6.29 0.09
N GLU A 28 10.58 7.36 -0.18
CA GLU A 28 11.52 7.45 -1.29
C GLU A 28 12.95 7.51 -0.78
N ARG A 29 13.82 6.67 -1.36
CA ARG A 29 15.25 6.66 -1.07
C ARG A 29 16.05 6.74 -2.36
N ARG A 30 16.97 7.71 -2.42
CA ARG A 30 17.93 7.80 -3.51
C ARG A 30 18.88 6.60 -3.46
N THR A 31 18.97 5.88 -4.56
CA THR A 31 19.80 4.66 -4.73
C THR A 31 20.52 4.77 -6.07
N PRO A 32 21.53 5.68 -6.18
CA PRO A 32 22.16 6.00 -7.46
C PRO A 32 22.58 4.75 -8.24
N PRO A 33 22.34 4.70 -9.56
CA PRO A 33 21.85 5.79 -10.42
C PRO A 33 20.31 6.00 -10.37
N THR A 34 19.61 5.26 -9.53
CA THR A 34 18.14 5.18 -9.48
C THR A 34 17.54 5.80 -8.21
N ILE A 35 16.23 5.75 -8.11
CA ILE A 35 15.45 6.04 -6.92
C ILE A 35 14.62 4.80 -6.60
N THR A 36 14.69 4.35 -5.36
CA THR A 36 13.89 3.24 -4.85
C THR A 36 12.77 3.83 -4.01
N LYS A 37 11.55 3.40 -4.27
CA LYS A 37 10.37 3.84 -3.54
C LYS A 37 9.67 2.63 -2.95
N THR A 38 9.43 2.69 -1.65
CA THR A 38 8.63 1.70 -0.93
C THR A 38 7.25 2.27 -0.73
N ILE A 39 6.24 1.54 -1.18
CA ILE A 39 4.84 1.93 -1.13
C ILE A 39 4.14 0.93 -0.23
N TYR A 40 3.41 1.42 0.76
CA TYR A 40 2.47 0.63 1.55
C TYR A 40 1.05 1.01 1.14
N GLN A 41 0.26 0.01 0.79
CA GLN A 41 -1.19 0.14 0.62
C GLN A 41 -1.86 -0.59 1.78
N ILE A 42 -2.80 0.08 2.44
CA ILE A 42 -3.47 -0.42 3.64
C ILE A 42 -4.98 -0.28 3.42
N GLY A 43 -5.66 -1.41 3.26
CA GLY A 43 -7.10 -1.50 3.33
C GLY A 43 -7.56 -1.25 4.77
N LEU A 44 -8.49 -0.31 4.94
CA LEU A 44 -8.95 0.11 6.26
C LEU A 44 -10.34 -0.43 6.62
N LYS A 45 -11.21 -0.56 5.62
CA LYS A 45 -12.57 -1.10 5.75
C LYS A 45 -12.72 -2.42 5.01
N GLU A 46 -12.02 -2.54 3.90
CA GLU A 46 -12.02 -3.71 3.03
C GLU A 46 -10.60 -4.09 2.64
N LYS A 47 -10.49 -5.31 2.10
CA LYS A 47 -9.26 -5.84 1.53
C LYS A 47 -8.88 -5.04 0.28
N LEU A 48 -7.59 -5.01 -0.03
CA LEU A 48 -7.08 -4.35 -1.23
C LEU A 48 -7.63 -5.05 -2.47
N THR A 49 -8.11 -4.25 -3.42
CA THR A 49 -8.59 -4.74 -4.71
C THR A 49 -7.43 -5.10 -5.63
N VAL A 50 -7.58 -6.20 -6.35
CA VAL A 50 -6.63 -6.62 -7.38
C VAL A 50 -7.01 -5.95 -8.70
N ASP A 51 -6.03 -5.35 -9.37
CA ASP A 51 -6.22 -4.78 -10.70
C ASP A 51 -6.02 -5.89 -11.75
N GLU A 52 -7.09 -6.32 -12.41
CA GLU A 52 -7.05 -7.38 -13.42
C GLU A 52 -6.25 -6.99 -14.68
N SER A 53 -6.03 -5.69 -14.92
CA SER A 53 -5.24 -5.22 -16.05
C SER A 53 -3.74 -5.42 -15.87
N LYS A 54 -3.30 -5.68 -14.63
CA LYS A 54 -1.89 -5.82 -14.27
C LYS A 54 -1.49 -7.28 -14.04
N PRO A 55 -0.22 -7.65 -14.31
CA PRO A 55 0.29 -8.98 -14.00
C PRO A 55 0.11 -9.33 -12.52
N LYS A 56 -0.27 -10.59 -12.24
CA LYS A 56 -0.49 -11.07 -10.86
C LYS A 56 0.73 -10.96 -9.96
N HIS A 57 1.93 -11.05 -10.52
CA HIS A 57 3.19 -10.99 -9.75
C HIS A 57 3.61 -9.56 -9.41
N GLU A 58 2.95 -8.55 -9.96
CA GLU A 58 3.20 -7.13 -9.72
C GLU A 58 2.32 -6.55 -8.62
N GLN A 59 1.47 -7.37 -8.01
CA GLN A 59 0.47 -6.96 -7.06
C GLN A 59 0.35 -7.98 -5.93
N CYS A 60 -0.10 -7.54 -4.76
CA CYS A 60 -0.41 -8.49 -3.71
C CYS A 60 -1.62 -9.35 -4.11
N PRO A 61 -1.67 -10.61 -3.66
CA PRO A 61 -2.79 -11.50 -3.96
C PRO A 61 -4.09 -10.99 -3.35
N ASP A 62 -5.20 -11.46 -3.89
CA ASP A 62 -6.52 -11.23 -3.31
C ASP A 62 -6.56 -11.70 -1.85
N GLY A 63 -7.36 -11.01 -1.03
CA GLY A 63 -7.39 -11.23 0.41
C GLY A 63 -6.50 -10.28 1.21
N THR A 64 -5.51 -9.64 0.59
CA THR A 64 -4.51 -8.81 1.29
C THR A 64 -5.13 -7.54 1.89
N TRP A 65 -4.88 -7.27 3.16
CA TRP A 65 -5.20 -6.00 3.82
C TRP A 65 -4.05 -5.00 3.74
N ILE A 66 -2.81 -5.46 3.87
CA ILE A 66 -1.63 -4.58 3.84
C ILE A 66 -0.64 -5.13 2.81
N CYS A 67 -0.35 -4.33 1.80
CA CYS A 67 0.59 -4.67 0.74
C CYS A 67 1.78 -3.71 0.76
N MET A 68 3.00 -4.25 0.68
CA MET A 68 4.20 -3.48 0.43
C MET A 68 4.70 -3.74 -0.98
N THR A 69 4.89 -2.68 -1.75
CA THR A 69 5.49 -2.73 -3.08
C THR A 69 6.76 -1.89 -3.09
N VAL A 70 7.87 -2.47 -3.51
CA VAL A 70 9.13 -1.77 -3.74
C VAL A 70 9.29 -1.59 -5.24
N ILE A 71 9.44 -0.34 -5.67
CA ILE A 71 9.66 0.01 -7.06
C ILE A 71 10.98 0.74 -7.24
N ASN A 72 11.56 0.58 -8.41
CA ASN A 72 12.72 1.33 -8.87
C ASN A 72 12.31 2.25 -10.02
N ARG A 73 12.79 3.50 -9.98
CA ARG A 73 12.59 4.45 -11.07
C ARG A 73 13.86 5.24 -11.36
N ARG A 74 14.03 5.66 -12.61
CA ARG A 74 15.11 6.57 -13.01
C ARG A 74 14.73 8.01 -12.65
N PRO A 75 15.62 8.82 -12.06
CA PRO A 75 15.27 10.17 -11.60
C PRO A 75 14.77 11.10 -12.71
N LEU A 76 15.36 10.99 -13.90
CA LEU A 76 15.10 11.85 -15.06
C LEU A 76 14.05 11.29 -16.03
N HIS A 77 13.50 10.11 -15.75
CA HIS A 77 12.50 9.46 -16.59
C HIS A 77 11.32 9.10 -15.71
N LYS A 78 10.57 10.11 -15.26
CA LYS A 78 9.43 9.93 -14.35
C LYS A 78 8.21 9.32 -15.05
N ASP A 79 8.15 9.45 -16.38
CA ASP A 79 7.05 8.96 -17.21
C ASP A 79 7.26 7.51 -17.65
N GLU A 80 8.46 6.94 -17.45
CA GLU A 80 8.70 5.51 -17.62
C GLU A 80 7.95 4.74 -16.53
N GLU A 81 7.33 3.62 -16.89
CA GLU A 81 6.74 2.73 -15.91
C GLU A 81 7.81 2.26 -14.92
N PRO A 82 7.55 2.41 -13.61
CA PRO A 82 8.52 2.04 -12.60
C PRO A 82 8.66 0.52 -12.54
N HIS A 83 9.89 0.04 -12.38
CA HIS A 83 10.16 -1.38 -12.30
C HIS A 83 9.82 -1.90 -10.90
N ILE A 84 8.90 -2.86 -10.81
CA ILE A 84 8.54 -3.50 -9.54
C ILE A 84 9.66 -4.47 -9.16
N ILE A 85 10.33 -4.19 -8.05
CA ILE A 85 11.41 -5.01 -7.51
C ILE A 85 10.84 -6.11 -6.63
N GLN A 86 9.85 -5.74 -5.81
CA GLN A 86 9.35 -6.62 -4.77
C GLN A 86 7.90 -6.30 -4.43
N VAL A 87 7.13 -7.34 -4.18
CA VAL A 87 5.76 -7.27 -3.67
C VAL A 87 5.65 -8.20 -2.47
N VAL A 88 5.13 -7.71 -1.35
CA VAL A 88 4.99 -8.48 -0.12
C VAL A 88 3.60 -8.25 0.48
N PRO A 89 2.76 -9.30 0.60
CA PRO A 89 1.55 -9.23 1.40
C PRO A 89 1.94 -9.30 2.87
N ILE A 90 1.79 -8.18 3.58
CA ILE A 90 2.14 -8.07 5.00
C ILE A 90 1.03 -8.66 5.88
N ALA A 91 -0.23 -8.47 5.50
CA ALA A 91 -1.40 -9.00 6.20
C ALA A 91 -2.49 -9.40 5.19
N GLY A 92 -3.15 -10.53 5.40
CA GLY A 92 -4.24 -11.06 4.57
C GLY A 92 -5.36 -11.71 5.39
#